data_AF-A0A117T065-F1
#
_entry.id   AF-A0A117T065-F1
#
_cell.length_a   1.000
_cell.length_b   1.000
_cell.length_c   1.000
_cell.angle_alpha   90.00
_cell.angle_beta   90.00
_cell.angle_gamma   90.00
#
_symmetry.space_group_name_H-M   'P 1'
#
loop_
_entity.id
_entity.type
_entity.pdbx_description
1 polymer ?
#
loop_
_entity_poly.entity_id
_entity_poly.type
_entity_poly.pdbx_seq_one_letter_code
_entity_poly.pdbx_strand_id
1 'polypeptide(L)' 'MKKPVVIVAAVLLLLFAFSILIYPTPYRYLEFERDGIRYIVKENVITGHTQFYAPGTGWVDDRTE' A
#
# COMPACT_ATOMS: atom_id res chain seq x y z
N MET A 1 -21.43 17.21 -31.80
CA MET A 1 -21.53 15.88 -31.14
C MET A 1 -20.18 15.27 -30.76
N LYS A 2 -19.14 15.33 -31.60
CA LYS A 2 -17.83 14.68 -31.30
C LYS A 2 -17.03 15.31 -30.15
N LYS A 3 -17.08 16.64 -30.01
CA LYS A 3 -16.33 17.39 -28.97
C LYS A 3 -16.65 16.94 -27.53
N PRO A 4 -17.93 16.83 -27.10
CA PRO A 4 -18.24 16.36 -25.75
C PRO A 4 -17.80 14.90 -25.50
N VAL A 5 -17.87 14.04 -26.51
CA VAL A 5 -17.41 12.64 -26.39
C VAL A 5 -15.91 12.56 -26.14
N VAL A 6 -15.10 13.39 -26.83
CA VAL A 6 -13.64 13.46 -26.62
C VAL A 6 -13.31 13.95 -25.22
N ILE A 7 -14.03 14.95 -24.71
CA ILE A 7 -13.82 15.48 -23.35
C ILE A 7 -14.09 14.39 -22.31
N VAL A 8 -15.20 13.66 -22.45
CA VAL A 8 -15.55 12.56 -21.53
C VAL A 8 -14.50 11.47 -21.54
N ALA A 9 -14.04 11.04 -22.72
CA ALA A 9 -13.00 10.03 -22.85
C ALA A 9 -11.68 10.47 -22.19
N ALA A 10 -11.28 11.74 -22.37
CA ALA A 10 -10.08 12.28 -21.76
C ALA A 10 -10.16 12.31 -20.22
N VAL A 11 -11.31 12.70 -19.66
CA VAL A 11 -11.53 12.69 -18.20
C VAL A 11 -11.48 11.27 -17.64
N LEU A 12 -12.11 10.30 -18.31
CA LEU A 12 -12.07 8.90 -17.90
C LEU A 12 -10.66 8.32 -17.94
N LEU A 13 -9.89 8.64 -18.99
CA LEU A 13 -8.48 8.23 -19.09
C LEU A 13 -7.66 8.84 -17.94
N LEU A 14 -7.90 10.11 -17.61
CA LEU A 14 -7.22 10.78 -16.52
C LEU A 14 -7.52 10.10 -15.18
N LEU A 15 -8.80 9.83 -14.90
CA LEU A 15 -9.24 9.14 -13.68
C LEU A 15 -8.62 7.74 -13.57
N PHE A 16 -8.55 7.02 -14.67
CA PHE A 16 -7.90 5.70 -14.73
C PHE A 16 -6.39 5.79 -14.47
N ALA A 17 -5.70 6.77 -15.06
CA ALA A 17 -4.29 6.99 -14.78
C ALA A 17 -4.05 7.33 -13.30
N PHE A 18 -4.89 8.21 -12.73
CA PHE A 18 -4.82 8.57 -11.32
C PHE A 18 -5.16 7.39 -10.39
N SER A 19 -6.10 6.52 -10.74
CA SER A 19 -6.41 5.35 -9.91
C SER A 19 -5.24 4.37 -9.82
N ILE A 20 -4.50 4.19 -10.92
CA ILE A 20 -3.26 3.40 -10.94
C ILE A 20 -2.17 4.08 -10.11
N LEU A 21 -2.04 5.40 -10.18
CA LEU A 21 -1.04 6.16 -9.43
C LEU A 21 -1.33 6.23 -7.92
N ILE A 22 -2.60 6.24 -7.50
CA ILE A 22 -2.99 6.31 -6.09
C ILE A 22 -2.78 4.97 -5.38
N TYR A 23 -2.84 3.85 -6.10
CA TYR A 23 -2.90 2.50 -5.51
C TYR A 23 -1.74 1.54 -5.80
N PRO A 24 -0.46 1.96 -5.75
CA PRO A 24 0.62 1.04 -5.48
C PRO A 24 1.34 1.51 -4.22
N THR A 25 0.67 1.47 -3.05
CA THR A 25 1.46 1.40 -1.83
C THR A 25 2.16 0.04 -1.90
N PRO A 26 3.50 -0.02 -1.91
CA PRO A 26 4.21 -1.28 -2.06
C PRO A 26 4.11 -2.11 -0.78
N TYR A 27 3.15 -1.83 0.11
CA TYR A 27 3.09 -2.37 1.46
C TYR A 27 1.90 -3.32 1.60
N ARG A 28 2.21 -4.56 1.97
CA ARG A 28 1.27 -5.58 2.40
C ARG A 28 1.26 -5.64 3.92
N TYR A 29 0.08 -5.63 4.52
CA TYR A 29 -0.08 -5.80 5.97
C TYR A 29 -0.46 -7.23 6.28
N LEU A 30 0.23 -7.84 7.23
CA LEU A 30 0.07 -9.21 7.68
C LEU A 30 -0.16 -9.19 9.19
N GLU A 31 -1.04 -10.06 9.68
CA GLU A 31 -1.29 -10.24 11.12
C GLU A 31 -0.92 -11.68 11.48
N PHE A 32 -0.08 -11.85 12.50
CA PHE A 32 0.34 -13.15 13.01
C PHE A 32 -0.05 -13.25 14.49
N GLU A 33 -0.57 -14.39 14.90
CA GLU A 33 -0.84 -14.68 16.31
C GLU A 33 0.17 -15.72 16.80
N ARG A 34 0.89 -15.40 17.88
CA ARG A 34 1.79 -16.32 18.58
C ARG A 34 1.59 -16.15 20.08
N ASP A 35 1.38 -17.26 20.79
CA ASP A 35 1.20 -17.29 22.26
C ASP A 35 0.11 -16.33 22.77
N GLY A 36 -0.96 -16.13 21.99
CA GLY A 36 -2.06 -15.22 22.30
C GLY A 36 -1.77 -13.74 22.07
N ILE A 37 -0.58 -13.40 21.56
CA ILE A 37 -0.18 -12.04 21.19
C ILE A 37 -0.30 -11.88 19.68
N ARG A 38 -0.96 -10.79 19.25
CA ARG A 38 -1.11 -10.40 17.85
C ARG A 38 0.02 -9.47 17.44
N TYR A 39 0.72 -9.83 16.37
CA TYR A 39 1.80 -9.09 15.77
C TYR A 39 1.34 -8.57 14.40
N ILE A 40 1.39 -7.24 14.23
CA ILE A 40 1.09 -6.60 12.95
C ILE A 40 2.42 -6.36 12.23
N VAL A 41 2.53 -6.89 11.01
CA VAL A 41 3.72 -6.78 10.16
C VAL A 41 3.36 -6.04 8.89
N LYS A 42 4.20 -5.12 8.49
CA LYS A 42 4.14 -4.36 7.25
C LYS A 42 5.30 -4.80 6.38
N GLU A 43 5.01 -5.41 5.24
CA GLU A 43 5.99 -5.92 4.29
C GLU A 43 5.98 -5.06 3.03
N ASN A 44 7.15 -4.61 2.58
CA ASN A 44 7.30 -4.02 1.27
C ASN A 44 7.37 -5.12 0.21
N VAL A 45 6.34 -5.28 -0.61
CA VAL A 45 6.21 -6.30 -1.67
C VAL A 45 7.28 -6.16 -2.76
N ILE A 46 7.84 -4.96 -2.95
CA ILE A 46 8.89 -4.71 -3.94
C ILE A 46 10.25 -5.11 -3.38
N THR A 47 10.56 -4.72 -2.13
CA THR A 47 11.91 -4.88 -1.57
C THR A 47 12.05 -6.08 -0.63
N GLY A 48 10.93 -6.73 -0.25
CA GLY A 48 10.88 -7.80 0.74
C GLY A 48 11.15 -7.34 2.18
N HIS A 49 11.27 -6.04 2.42
CA HIS A 49 11.57 -5.50 3.75
C HIS A 49 10.33 -5.56 4.67
N THR A 50 10.51 -6.16 5.84
CA THR A 50 9.48 -6.34 6.86
C THR A 50 9.68 -5.36 8.02
N GLN A 51 8.58 -4.79 8.50
CA GLN A 51 8.54 -3.96 9.70
C GLN A 51 7.46 -4.49 10.63
N PHE A 52 7.75 -4.62 11.92
CA PHE A 52 6.74 -4.96 12.93
C PHE A 52 6.29 -3.71 13.67
N TYR A 53 5.04 -3.71 14.12
CA TYR A 53 4.52 -2.63 14.95
C TYR A 53 4.87 -2.88 16.42
N ALA A 54 5.67 -1.98 16.98
CA ALA A 54 6.00 -1.96 18.41
C ALA A 54 5.28 -0.78 19.10
N PRO A 55 4.46 -1.06 20.14
CA PRO A 55 3.84 0.00 20.93
C PRO A 55 4.90 0.90 21.58
N GLY A 56 4.87 2.20 21.27
CA GLY A 56 5.80 3.20 21.81
C GLY A 56 6.88 3.69 20.84
N THR A 57 7.27 2.88 19.84
CA THR A 57 8.27 3.25 18.81
C THR A 57 7.71 3.26 17.39
N GLY A 58 6.57 2.63 17.15
CA GLY A 58 5.92 2.58 15.85
C GLY A 58 6.41 1.41 14.99
N TRP A 59 6.65 1.65 13.69
CA TRP A 59 7.15 0.63 12.77
C TRP A 59 8.66 0.46 12.93
N VAL A 60 9.08 -0.71 13.38
CA VAL A 60 10.48 -1.06 13.59
C VAL A 60 10.90 -2.08 12.54
N ASP A 61 12.10 -1.90 11.97
CA ASP A 61 12.66 -2.79 10.96
C ASP A 61 13.05 -4.15 11.58
N ASP A 62 12.74 -5.23 10.87
CA ASP A 62 13.10 -6.60 11.24
C ASP A 62 14.64 -6.78 11.32
N ARG A 63 15.39 -6.04 10.50
CA ARG A 63 16.87 -6.15 10.42
C ARG A 63 17.65 -5.47 11.56
N THR A 64 17.02 -5.16 12.68
CA THR A 64 17.72 -4.58 13.83
C THR A 64 18.37 -5.72 14.64
N GLU A 65 19.47 -6.27 14.13
CA GLU A 65 20.46 -7.00 14.93
C GLU A 65 21.35 -6.02 15.72
#